data_AF-A0A2P8ARU2-F1
#
_entry.id   AF-A0A2P8ARU2-F1
#
_cell.length_a   1.000
_cell.length_b   1.000
_cell.length_c   1.000
_cell.angle_alpha   90.00
_cell.angle_beta   90.00
_cell.angle_gamma   90.00
#
_symmetry.space_group_name_H-M   'P 1'
#
loop_
_entity.id
_entity.type
_entity.pdbx_description
1 polymer ?
#
loop_
_entity_poly.entity_id
_entity_poly.type
_entity_poly.pdbx_seq_one_letter_code
_entity_poly.pdbx_strand_id
1 'polypeptide(L)'
;MSTQLPARPPAGDLRAVQMIKQVVTTLNMVPVNEAVTVFLRQALDEAGELRPDPGREAAADQMLDQLARLAVALAPLRVPA
;
A
#
# COMPACT_ATOMS: atom_id res chain seq x y z
N MET A 1 32.16 -14.91 17.56
CA MET A 1 30.87 -15.27 16.94
C MET A 1 29.97 -14.05 16.99
N SER A 2 30.03 -13.19 15.97
CA SER A 2 29.19 -11.99 15.88
C SER A 2 27.88 -12.35 15.19
N THR A 3 26.80 -12.44 15.97
CA THR A 3 25.46 -12.61 15.43
C THR A 3 25.03 -11.27 14.82
N GLN A 4 25.06 -11.19 13.49
CA GLN A 4 24.57 -10.04 12.75
C GLN A 4 23.04 -10.00 12.86
N LEU A 5 22.53 -9.03 13.61
CA LEU A 5 21.10 -8.72 13.71
C LEU A 5 20.58 -8.40 12.30
N PRO A 6 19.43 -8.97 11.85
CA PRO A 6 18.91 -8.68 10.52
C PRO A 6 18.65 -7.18 10.39
N ALA A 7 19.18 -6.57 9.33
CA ALA A 7 19.01 -5.16 9.03
C ALA A 7 17.50 -4.84 8.99
N ARG A 8 17.05 -3.95 9.87
CA ARG A 8 15.68 -3.43 9.83
C ARG A 8 15.47 -2.80 8.44
N PRO A 9 14.47 -3.24 7.66
CA PRO A 9 14.24 -2.66 6.34
C PRO A 9 14.01 -1.14 6.47
N PRO A 10 14.46 -0.34 5.48
CA PRO A 10 14.28 1.10 5.52
C PRO A 10 12.79 1.41 5.65
N ALA A 11 12.43 2.24 6.64
CA ALA A 11 11.07 2.71 6.77
C ALA A 11 10.69 3.51 5.51
N GLY A 12 9.59 3.11 4.85
CA GLY A 12 9.06 3.80 3.68
C GLY A 12 8.66 5.25 3.96
N ASP A 13 8.83 6.12 2.96
CA ASP A 13 8.28 7.48 3.03
C ASP A 13 6.76 7.43 2.83
N LEU A 14 6.02 7.57 3.92
CA LEU A 14 4.56 7.57 3.91
C LEU A 14 3.96 8.97 3.67
N ARG A 15 4.76 10.02 3.46
CA ARG A 15 4.24 11.39 3.31
C ARG A 15 3.22 11.50 2.19
N ALA A 16 3.51 10.89 1.03
CA ALA A 16 2.58 10.88 -0.10
C ALA A 16 1.24 10.22 0.27
N VAL A 17 1.28 9.08 0.97
CA VAL A 17 0.08 8.38 1.45
C VAL A 17 -0.69 9.23 2.47
N GLN A 18 0.01 9.94 3.37
CA GLN A 18 -0.65 10.81 4.35
C GLN A 18 -1.29 12.04 3.68
N MET A 19 -0.66 12.59 2.64
CA MET A 19 -1.23 13.72 1.90
C MET A 19 -2.43 13.32 1.04
N ILE A 20 -2.38 12.18 0.33
CA ILE A 20 -3.52 11.75 -0.49
C ILE A 20 -4.75 11.39 0.36
N LYS A 21 -4.56 10.95 1.61
CA LYS A 21 -5.67 10.71 2.55
C LYS A 21 -6.53 11.96 2.74
N GLN A 22 -5.93 13.15 2.79
CA GLN A 22 -6.69 14.41 2.91
C GLN A 22 -7.52 14.71 1.65
N VAL A 23 -7.07 14.26 0.47
CA VAL A 23 -7.80 14.45 -0.79
C VAL A 23 -8.97 13.48 -0.89
N VAL A 24 -8.76 12.19 -0.62
CA VAL A 24 -9.83 11.19 -0.81
C VAL A 24 -10.93 11.33 0.24
N THR A 25 -10.61 11.76 1.46
CA THR A 25 -11.64 11.98 2.50
C THR A 25 -12.51 13.19 2.19
N THR A 26 -11.95 14.25 1.59
CA THR A 26 -12.76 15.41 1.15
C THR A 26 -13.73 15.05 0.02
N LEU A 27 -13.46 13.98 -0.72
CA LEU A 27 -14.37 13.39 -1.72
C LEU A 27 -15.35 12.35 -1.13
N ASN A 28 -15.46 12.25 0.20
CA ASN A 28 -16.28 11.25 0.90
C ASN A 28 -15.91 9.79 0.56
N MET A 29 -14.66 9.53 0.18
CA MET A 29 -14.15 8.17 0.03
C MET A 29 -13.68 7.63 1.39
N VAL A 30 -13.70 6.30 1.54
CA VAL A 30 -13.20 5.61 2.73
C VAL A 30 -11.81 5.03 2.43
N PRO A 31 -10.72 5.59 2.99
CA PRO A 31 -9.37 5.07 2.77
C PRO A 31 -9.10 3.79 3.58
N VAL A 32 -8.24 2.92 3.06
CA VAL A 32 -7.66 1.76 3.78
C VAL A 32 -6.40 2.17 4.55
N ASN A 33 -6.03 1.37 5.55
CA ASN A 33 -4.85 1.64 6.39
C ASN A 33 -3.58 1.00 5.82
N GLU A 34 -3.75 -0.14 5.17
CA GLU A 34 -2.72 -0.92 4.50
C GLU A 34 -2.10 -0.12 3.35
N ALA A 35 -0.78 -0.25 3.18
CA ALA A 35 -0.05 0.48 2.16
C ALA A 35 1.09 -0.36 1.60
N VAL A 36 1.37 -0.16 0.32
CA VAL A 36 2.49 -0.78 -0.38
C VAL A 36 3.59 0.26 -0.55
N THR A 37 4.69 0.10 0.17
CA THR A 37 5.86 0.98 0.00
C THR A 37 6.71 0.48 -1.15
N VAL A 38 6.95 1.33 -2.15
CA VAL A 38 7.80 0.99 -3.30
C VAL A 38 8.95 1.99 -3.40
N PHE A 39 10.18 1.51 -3.17
CA PHE A 39 11.39 2.30 -3.41
C PHE A 39 11.79 2.20 -4.87
N LEU A 40 11.21 3.06 -5.72
CA LEU A 40 11.25 2.92 -7.18
C LEU A 40 12.65 2.65 -7.76
N ARG A 41 13.68 3.36 -7.28
CA ARG A 41 15.08 3.20 -7.73
C ARG A 41 15.67 1.80 -7.49
N GLN A 42 15.15 1.07 -6.50
CA GLN A 42 15.60 -0.28 -6.12
C GLN A 42 14.62 -1.35 -6.60
N ALA A 43 13.38 -0.93 -6.91
CA ALA A 43 12.28 -1.80 -7.26
C ALA A 43 12.27 -2.17 -8.76
N LEU A 44 12.94 -1.38 -9.61
CA LEU A 44 13.00 -1.62 -11.05
C LEU A 44 14.29 -2.33 -11.45
N ASP A 45 14.22 -3.19 -12.47
CA ASP A 45 15.38 -3.78 -13.14
C ASP A 45 15.92 -2.89 -14.28
N GLU A 46 16.89 -3.42 -15.01
CA GLU A 46 17.52 -2.69 -16.13
C GLU A 46 16.57 -2.42 -17.29
N ALA A 47 15.51 -3.22 -17.44
CA ALA A 47 14.46 -3.00 -18.43
C ALA A 47 13.38 -2.02 -17.94
N GLY A 48 13.45 -1.57 -16.68
CA GLY A 48 12.45 -0.73 -16.06
C GLY A 48 11.25 -1.50 -15.49
N GLU A 49 11.36 -2.83 -15.38
CA GLU A 49 10.30 -3.69 -14.88
C GLU A 49 10.41 -3.88 -13.36
N LEU A 50 9.26 -4.05 -12.70
CA LEU A 50 9.22 -4.30 -11.26
C LEU A 50 9.85 -5.68 -10.94
N ARG A 51 10.95 -5.66 -10.20
CA ARG A 51 11.59 -6.87 -9.67
C ARG A 51 10.62 -7.60 -8.74
N PRO A 52 10.46 -8.93 -8.84
CA PRO A 52 9.68 -9.71 -7.88
C PRO A 52 10.16 -9.48 -6.45
N ASP A 53 9.21 -9.25 -5.53
CA ASP A 53 9.49 -8.99 -4.13
C ASP A 53 8.34 -9.57 -3.29
N PRO A 54 8.56 -10.71 -2.59
CA PRO A 54 7.51 -11.37 -1.83
C PRO A 54 6.90 -10.50 -0.71
N GLY A 55 7.68 -9.56 -0.16
CA GLY A 55 7.18 -8.65 0.88
C GLY A 55 6.21 -7.61 0.30
N ARG A 56 6.52 -7.08 -0.88
CA ARG A 56 5.65 -6.17 -1.62
C ARG A 56 4.41 -6.88 -2.16
N GLU A 57 4.55 -8.11 -2.63
CA GLU A 57 3.42 -8.95 -3.05
C GLU A 57 2.46 -9.17 -1.86
N ALA A 58 2.98 -9.64 -0.71
CA ALA A 58 2.14 -9.84 0.48
C ALA A 58 1.49 -8.54 0.99
N ALA A 59 2.21 -7.40 0.95
CA ALA A 59 1.64 -6.11 1.32
C ALA A 59 0.54 -5.65 0.33
N ALA A 60 0.70 -5.95 -0.96
CA ALA A 60 -0.29 -5.66 -1.98
C ALA A 60 -1.54 -6.51 -1.80
N ASP A 61 -1.39 -7.81 -1.54
CA ASP A 61 -2.50 -8.71 -1.26
C ASP A 61 -3.31 -8.22 -0.06
N GLN A 62 -2.64 -7.90 1.06
CA GLN A 62 -3.31 -7.36 2.26
C GLN A 62 -4.08 -6.07 1.97
N MET A 63 -3.48 -5.14 1.22
CA MET A 63 -4.12 -3.87 0.89
C MET A 63 -5.31 -4.03 -0.04
N LEU A 64 -5.17 -4.86 -1.08
CA LEU A 64 -6.23 -5.12 -2.05
C LEU A 64 -7.38 -5.93 -1.44
N ASP A 65 -7.10 -6.88 -0.54
CA ASP A 65 -8.13 -7.63 0.18
C ASP A 65 -8.97 -6.72 1.06
N GLN A 66 -8.35 -5.81 1.82
CA GLN A 66 -9.08 -4.83 2.63
C GLN A 66 -9.88 -3.86 1.77
N LEU A 67 -9.30 -3.40 0.66
CA LEU A 67 -9.99 -2.53 -0.28
C LEU A 67 -11.22 -3.21 -0.88
N ALA A 68 -11.09 -4.46 -1.34
CA ALA A 68 -12.19 -5.25 -1.88
C ALA A 68 -13.27 -5.48 -0.82
N ARG A 69 -12.88 -5.85 0.41
CA ARG A 69 -13.80 -6.04 1.53
C ARG A 69 -14.62 -4.78 1.82
N LEU A 70 -13.98 -3.63 1.95
CA LEU A 70 -14.68 -2.37 2.22
C LEU A 70 -15.52 -1.92 1.03
N ALA A 71 -15.01 -2.07 -0.20
CA ALA A 71 -15.75 -1.69 -1.40
C ALA A 71 -17.06 -2.47 -1.52
N VAL A 72 -17.04 -3.78 -1.29
CA VAL A 72 -18.24 -4.64 -1.28
C VAL A 72 -19.19 -4.24 -0.16
N ALA A 73 -18.69 -4.06 1.07
CA ALA A 73 -19.52 -3.74 2.23
C ALA A 73 -20.21 -2.36 2.11
N LEU A 74 -19.54 -1.37 1.51
CA LEU A 74 -20.02 0.00 1.41
C LEU A 74 -20.77 0.30 0.10
N ALA A 75 -20.71 -0.59 -0.89
CA ALA A 75 -21.39 -0.40 -2.18
C ALA A 75 -22.90 -0.08 -2.03
N PRO A 76 -23.67 -0.75 -1.15
CA PRO A 76 -25.10 -0.45 -1.01
C PRO A 76 -25.39 0.99 -0.55
N LEU A 77 -24.48 1.62 0.20
CA LEU A 77 -24.65 2.98 0.70
C LEU A 77 -24.51 4.06 -0.39
N ARG A 78 -24.05 3.68 -1.59
CA ARG A 78 -23.95 4.58 -2.74
C ARG A 78 -25.22 4.63 -3.59
N VAL A 79 -26.14 3.70 -3.35
CA VAL A 79 -27.42 3.68 -4.06
C VAL A 79 -28.33 4.70 -3.38
N PRO A 80 -28.89 5.69 -4.11
CA PRO A 80 -29.86 6.61 -3.55
C PRO A 80 -31.11 5.84 -3.07
N ALA A 81 -31.73 6.33 -2.00
CA ALA A 81 -32.93 5.74 -1.41
C ALA A 81 -34.13 5.78 -2.36
#